data_AF-A0A7S1IHV4-F1
#
_entry.id   AF-A0A7S1IHV4-F1
#
_cell.length_a   1.000
_cell.length_b   1.000
_cell.length_c   1.000
_cell.angle_alpha   90.00
_cell.angle_beta   90.00
_cell.angle_gamma   90.00
#
_symmetry.space_group_name_H-M   'P 1'
#
loop_
_entity.id
_entity.type
_entity.pdbx_description
1 polymer ?
#
loop_
_entity_poly.entity_id
_entity_poly.type
_entity_poly.pdbx_seq_one_letter_code
_entity_poly.pdbx_strand_id
1 'polypeptide(L)'
;FFSFSALMSAFVDLFGEDLTSAEGLVKTADALAGKVVGLYFSAHWCPPCRGFTPKLAEWYKKDLSAKGFEVVFVSSDRDQEAFDEYFAEQPWKALPFAERAKKDALSKKFKVSGIPTFVILDADGKVITADGRGAVSADPTGQDFPWRPPTFAEALGDSFVGQGGEKLGKSAVQDKVLGLYFSAHWCPPCRGFTPKLAEWYKTVKPKLPDFELVFVSSDRDQGAFDEYFAEMPWLALPFENRKAKESLSSMFEVEGIPSFVIVDKDGSTITTSGRGIPQMDPEGTNFPWHPPAVKDVAGDTAGLNSSVCLLALMEGADAAAVDAVRAAMKPLAEEYNAKAKASGDDPEFLFYVGGPSSKGICSRIRSLCNCPCPLTKHEHPLEPKEGRGGWGCDGCGEGGGDEKRHRCDNCDFDFCEKCNSEAKDPNDVTIPVTILLLDLPDDGGYYLGKDVETTTAGFKEFLDKYTSKTLERKQAS
;
A
#
# COMPACT_ATOMS: atom_id res chain seq x y z
N PHE A 1 -33.04 17.82 21.02
CA PHE A 1 -32.94 16.64 21.92
C PHE A 1 -32.27 15.42 21.27
N PHE A 2 -31.91 15.45 19.99
CA PHE A 2 -30.86 14.55 19.47
C PHE A 2 -29.50 15.15 19.80
N SER A 3 -28.53 14.34 20.23
CA SER A 3 -27.12 14.69 20.55
C SER A 3 -26.72 14.83 22.04
N PHE A 4 -27.03 13.82 22.84
CA PHE A 4 -26.24 13.50 24.05
C PHE A 4 -26.09 11.98 24.24
N SER A 5 -27.12 11.21 23.86
CA SER A 5 -27.12 9.73 23.97
C SER A 5 -26.23 8.99 22.95
N ALA A 6 -25.90 9.60 21.81
CA ALA A 6 -25.12 8.93 20.75
C ALA A 6 -23.60 9.00 21.01
N LEU A 7 -23.10 10.06 21.66
CA LEU A 7 -21.68 10.21 22.02
C LEU A 7 -21.25 9.28 23.16
N MET A 8 -22.18 8.81 23.99
CA MET A 8 -21.85 7.91 25.11
C MET A 8 -21.78 6.42 24.70
N SER A 9 -22.03 6.05 23.44
CA SER A 9 -22.02 4.64 23.01
C SER A 9 -20.66 4.16 22.48
N ALA A 10 -19.90 4.99 21.75
CA ALA A 10 -18.77 4.49 20.98
C ALA A 10 -17.69 3.78 21.82
N PHE A 11 -17.30 4.34 22.98
CA PHE A 11 -16.34 3.69 23.85
C PHE A 11 -16.93 2.55 24.69
N VAL A 12 -18.21 2.62 25.04
CA VAL A 12 -18.90 1.49 25.68
C VAL A 12 -18.98 0.30 24.74
N ASP A 13 -19.19 0.54 23.43
CA ASP A 13 -19.16 -0.50 22.40
C ASP A 13 -17.76 -1.12 22.23
N LEU A 14 -16.70 -0.35 22.46
CA LEU A 14 -15.31 -0.82 22.36
C LEU A 14 -14.83 -1.57 23.60
N PHE A 15 -15.15 -1.09 24.81
CA PHE A 15 -14.59 -1.61 26.07
C PHE A 15 -15.59 -2.34 26.97
N GLY A 16 -16.89 -2.14 26.73
CA GLY A 16 -17.96 -2.50 27.65
C GLY A 16 -18.26 -1.40 28.67
N GLU A 17 -19.13 -1.75 29.62
CA GLU A 17 -19.69 -0.81 30.61
C GLU A 17 -18.64 -0.28 31.60
N ASP A 18 -17.61 -1.06 31.90
CA ASP A 18 -16.67 -0.79 32.98
C ASP A 18 -15.20 -0.91 32.52
N LEU A 19 -14.36 -0.03 33.07
CA LEU A 19 -12.90 -0.06 32.98
C LEU A 19 -12.28 -0.27 34.37
N THR A 20 -11.09 -0.85 34.42
CA THR A 20 -10.28 -0.94 35.63
C THR A 20 -9.51 0.34 35.85
N SER A 21 -9.49 0.82 37.10
CA SER A 21 -8.65 1.91 37.59
C SER A 21 -7.91 1.51 38.85
N ALA A 22 -6.98 2.35 39.31
CA ALA A 22 -6.29 2.16 40.59
C ALA A 22 -7.27 2.07 41.79
N GLU A 23 -8.43 2.73 41.70
CA GLU A 23 -9.47 2.74 42.73
C GLU A 23 -10.54 1.65 42.56
N GLY A 24 -10.42 0.79 41.54
CA GLY A 24 -11.40 -0.25 41.19
C GLY A 24 -12.11 0.02 39.85
N LEU A 25 -13.30 -0.57 39.67
CA LEU A 25 -14.06 -0.43 38.42
C LEU A 25 -14.71 0.96 38.32
N VAL A 26 -14.62 1.55 37.13
CA VAL A 26 -15.26 2.84 36.80
C VAL A 26 -16.07 2.70 35.51
N LYS A 27 -17.16 3.47 35.39
CA LYS A 27 -17.99 3.45 34.19
C LYS A 27 -17.23 4.02 32.99
N THR A 28 -17.18 3.26 31.91
CA THR A 28 -16.48 3.63 30.67
C THR A 28 -16.99 4.97 30.13
N ALA A 29 -18.31 5.16 30.14
CA ALA A 29 -18.97 6.36 29.65
C ALA A 29 -18.48 7.62 30.40
N ASP A 30 -18.37 7.56 31.73
CA ASP A 30 -17.95 8.69 32.55
C ASP A 30 -16.44 8.92 32.47
N ALA A 31 -15.66 7.84 32.45
CA ALA A 31 -14.20 7.90 32.43
C ALA A 31 -13.65 8.50 31.14
N LEU A 32 -14.34 8.30 30.00
CA LEU A 32 -13.85 8.64 28.67
C LEU A 32 -14.66 9.73 27.95
N ALA A 33 -15.74 10.24 28.54
CA ALA A 33 -16.60 11.26 27.91
C ALA A 33 -15.80 12.48 27.43
N GLY A 34 -15.86 12.77 26.13
CA GLY A 34 -15.24 13.94 25.51
C GLY A 34 -13.71 13.91 25.46
N LYS A 35 -13.09 12.79 25.84
CA LYS A 35 -11.62 12.64 25.87
C LYS A 35 -11.09 12.05 24.57
N VAL A 36 -9.84 12.39 24.25
CA VAL A 36 -9.05 11.66 23.27
C VAL A 36 -8.45 10.44 23.97
N VAL A 37 -8.59 9.26 23.39
CA VAL A 37 -8.27 8.00 24.06
C VAL A 37 -7.13 7.27 23.35
N GLY A 38 -6.04 7.01 24.07
CA GLY A 38 -4.94 6.16 23.62
C GLY A 38 -5.15 4.70 24.02
N LEU A 39 -5.32 3.80 23.05
CA LEU A 39 -5.34 2.35 23.25
C LEU A 39 -3.93 1.80 23.33
N TYR A 40 -3.47 1.47 24.53
CA TYR A 40 -2.11 0.99 24.76
C TYR A 40 -2.06 -0.54 24.87
N PHE A 41 -1.73 -1.20 23.76
CA PHE A 41 -1.50 -2.64 23.72
C PHE A 41 -0.07 -2.93 24.18
N SER A 42 0.06 -3.54 25.36
CA SER A 42 1.35 -3.78 26.01
C SER A 42 1.31 -5.00 26.92
N ALA A 43 2.46 -5.41 27.44
CA ALA A 43 2.58 -6.44 28.46
C ALA A 43 3.88 -6.28 29.26
N HIS A 44 3.90 -6.83 30.47
CA HIS A 44 5.06 -6.75 31.37
C HIS A 44 6.28 -7.48 30.79
N TRP A 45 6.04 -8.63 30.17
CA TRP A 45 7.09 -9.49 29.61
C TRP A 45 7.76 -8.91 28.35
N CYS A 46 7.24 -7.83 27.78
CA CYS A 46 7.72 -7.20 26.56
C CYS A 46 8.85 -6.19 26.84
N PRO A 47 10.10 -6.45 26.40
CA PRO A 47 11.22 -5.52 26.63
C PRO A 47 11.03 -4.09 26.08
N PRO A 48 10.60 -3.88 24.82
CA PRO A 48 10.41 -2.51 24.33
C PRO A 48 9.28 -1.76 25.05
N CYS A 49 8.29 -2.48 25.55
CA CYS A 49 7.18 -1.92 26.34
C CYS A 49 7.68 -1.32 27.67
N ARG A 50 8.60 -2.00 28.36
CA ARG A 50 9.20 -1.51 29.61
C ARG A 50 10.02 -0.23 29.44
N GLY A 51 10.52 0.05 28.23
CA GLY A 51 11.19 1.32 27.92
C GLY A 51 10.24 2.48 27.61
N PHE A 52 9.06 2.19 27.05
CA PHE A 52 8.09 3.20 26.62
C PHE A 52 7.11 3.60 27.73
N THR A 53 6.60 2.62 28.49
CA THR A 53 5.62 2.83 29.57
C THR A 53 6.01 3.93 30.58
N PRO A 54 7.22 3.95 31.16
CA PRO A 54 7.57 4.97 32.15
C PRO A 54 7.60 6.37 31.53
N LYS A 55 8.05 6.49 30.28
CA LYS A 55 8.05 7.77 29.54
C LYS A 55 6.62 8.24 29.29
N LEU A 56 5.76 7.36 28.78
CA LEU A 56 4.35 7.69 28.55
C LEU A 56 3.65 8.09 29.85
N ALA A 57 3.92 7.40 30.96
CA ALA A 57 3.38 7.74 32.28
C ALA A 57 3.85 9.12 32.77
N GLU A 58 5.11 9.48 32.55
CA GLU A 58 5.65 10.80 32.85
C GLU A 58 4.93 11.89 32.04
N TRP A 59 4.89 11.75 30.71
CA TRP A 59 4.25 12.72 29.81
C TRP A 59 2.75 12.86 30.09
N TYR A 60 2.08 11.73 30.35
CA TYR A 60 0.66 11.69 30.71
C TYR A 60 0.36 12.51 31.97
N LYS A 61 1.11 12.26 33.05
CA LYS A 61 0.93 12.97 34.33
C LYS A 61 1.25 14.45 34.22
N LYS A 62 2.28 14.80 33.44
CA LYS A 62 2.80 16.16 33.39
C LYS A 62 1.96 17.09 32.53
N ASP A 63 1.58 16.64 31.33
CA ASP A 63 1.01 17.53 30.30
C ASP A 63 -0.26 16.97 29.66
N LEU A 64 -0.29 15.67 29.31
CA LEU A 64 -1.32 15.15 28.40
C LEU A 64 -2.69 14.95 29.06
N SER A 65 -2.73 14.45 30.30
CA SER A 65 -4.01 14.23 31.02
C SER A 65 -4.80 15.54 31.19
N ALA A 66 -4.12 16.64 31.47
CA ALA A 66 -4.72 17.97 31.59
C ALA A 66 -5.30 18.51 30.26
N LYS A 67 -4.84 17.98 29.12
CA LYS A 67 -5.35 18.33 27.77
C LYS A 67 -6.57 17.51 27.36
N GLY A 68 -7.10 16.67 28.25
CA GLY A 68 -8.23 15.79 27.94
C GLY A 68 -7.80 14.49 27.23
N PHE A 69 -6.54 14.07 27.40
CA PHE A 69 -6.08 12.75 26.97
C PHE A 69 -6.31 11.71 28.08
N GLU A 70 -6.75 10.52 27.72
CA GLU A 70 -6.82 9.35 28.62
C GLU A 70 -6.18 8.14 27.93
N VAL A 71 -5.59 7.23 28.71
CA VAL A 71 -5.04 5.99 28.18
C VAL A 71 -5.85 4.81 28.70
N VAL A 72 -6.17 3.88 27.80
CA VAL A 72 -6.75 2.59 28.15
C VAL A 72 -5.71 1.52 27.84
N PHE A 73 -5.12 0.95 28.89
CA PHE A 73 -4.23 -0.19 28.79
C PHE A 73 -5.01 -1.44 28.37
N VAL A 74 -4.59 -2.05 27.27
CA VAL A 74 -5.13 -3.30 26.74
C VAL A 74 -4.06 -4.38 26.89
N SER A 75 -4.12 -5.08 28.02
CA SER A 75 -3.07 -6.02 28.41
C SER A 75 -2.97 -7.25 27.51
N SER A 76 -1.73 -7.59 27.16
CA SER A 76 -1.34 -8.86 26.56
C SER A 76 -0.60 -9.77 27.57
N ASP A 77 -0.73 -9.49 28.86
CA ASP A 77 -0.24 -10.37 29.93
C ASP A 77 -1.01 -11.70 29.93
N ARG A 78 -0.36 -12.73 30.49
CA ARG A 78 -0.82 -14.13 30.40
C ARG A 78 -1.77 -14.51 31.53
N ASP A 79 -1.67 -13.83 32.66
CA ASP A 79 -2.44 -14.08 33.88
C ASP A 79 -2.75 -12.75 34.59
N GLN A 80 -3.67 -12.83 35.56
CA GLN A 80 -4.20 -11.67 36.28
C GLN A 80 -3.11 -11.04 37.15
N GLU A 81 -2.25 -11.85 37.75
CA GLU A 81 -1.16 -11.41 38.61
C GLU A 81 -0.15 -10.54 37.85
N ALA A 82 0.31 -10.99 36.68
CA ALA A 82 1.21 -10.20 35.83
C ALA A 82 0.56 -8.91 35.33
N PHE A 83 -0.75 -8.93 35.06
CA PHE A 83 -1.50 -7.73 34.73
C PHE A 83 -1.52 -6.74 35.89
N ASP A 84 -1.88 -7.19 37.10
CA ASP A 84 -2.00 -6.34 38.28
C ASP A 84 -0.65 -5.70 38.66
N GLU A 85 0.44 -6.48 38.63
CA GLU A 85 1.80 -6.00 38.88
C GLU A 85 2.19 -4.86 37.93
N TYR A 86 1.93 -5.02 36.63
CA TYR A 86 2.34 -4.05 35.62
C TYR A 86 1.40 -2.86 35.51
N PHE A 87 0.10 -3.06 35.77
CA PHE A 87 -0.88 -1.99 35.79
C PHE A 87 -0.71 -1.08 37.03
N ALA A 88 -0.21 -1.61 38.16
CA ALA A 88 0.04 -0.83 39.36
C ALA A 88 1.02 0.35 39.15
N GLU A 89 1.89 0.28 38.13
CA GLU A 89 2.83 1.36 37.79
C GLU A 89 2.23 2.41 36.84
N GLN A 90 1.01 2.20 36.35
CA GLN A 90 0.40 2.98 35.28
C GLN A 90 -0.66 3.97 35.80
N PRO A 91 -0.63 5.25 35.41
CA PRO A 91 -1.53 6.28 35.97
C PRO A 91 -2.91 6.39 35.31
N TRP A 92 -3.26 5.44 34.44
CA TRP A 92 -4.41 5.52 33.56
C TRP A 92 -5.35 4.33 33.77
N LYS A 93 -6.31 4.14 32.87
CA LYS A 93 -7.33 3.08 32.98
C LYS A 93 -6.91 1.84 32.19
N ALA A 94 -7.53 0.70 32.46
CA ALA A 94 -7.30 -0.54 31.73
C ALA A 94 -8.60 -1.22 31.35
N LEU A 95 -8.60 -1.93 30.23
CA LEU A 95 -9.64 -2.93 29.98
C LEU A 95 -9.53 -4.02 31.07
N PRO A 96 -10.64 -4.42 31.73
CA PRO A 96 -10.58 -5.47 32.73
C PRO A 96 -9.94 -6.74 32.17
N PHE A 97 -8.98 -7.32 32.89
CA PHE A 97 -8.21 -8.45 32.38
C PHE A 97 -9.08 -9.66 32.01
N ALA A 98 -10.22 -9.84 32.70
CA ALA A 98 -11.21 -10.88 32.38
C ALA A 98 -11.84 -10.75 30.97
N GLU A 99 -11.82 -9.55 30.37
CA GLU A 99 -12.42 -9.23 29.07
C GLU A 99 -11.54 -9.65 27.88
N ARG A 100 -11.06 -10.90 27.90
CA ARG A 100 -10.12 -11.45 26.91
C ARG A 100 -10.69 -11.43 25.49
N ALA A 101 -11.98 -11.76 25.34
CA ALA A 101 -12.67 -11.73 24.05
C ALA A 101 -12.71 -10.31 23.45
N LYS A 102 -12.94 -9.27 24.28
CA LYS A 102 -12.90 -7.87 23.82
C LYS A 102 -11.49 -7.45 23.47
N LYS A 103 -10.49 -7.83 24.27
CA LYS A 103 -9.08 -7.59 23.94
C LYS A 103 -8.72 -8.18 22.58
N ASP A 104 -9.15 -9.40 22.26
CA ASP A 104 -8.87 -10.03 20.96
C ASP A 104 -9.64 -9.36 19.81
N ALA A 105 -10.89 -8.95 20.06
CA ALA A 105 -11.67 -8.16 19.09
C ALA A 105 -11.01 -6.80 18.79
N LEU A 106 -10.49 -6.10 19.82
CA LEU A 106 -9.75 -4.85 19.68
C LEU A 106 -8.44 -5.06 18.91
N SER A 107 -7.66 -6.09 19.25
CA SER A 107 -6.42 -6.44 18.52
C SER A 107 -6.70 -6.70 17.04
N LYS A 108 -7.77 -7.43 16.70
CA LYS A 108 -8.18 -7.66 15.32
C LYS A 108 -8.65 -6.37 14.63
N LYS A 109 -9.51 -5.59 15.29
CA LYS A 109 -10.07 -4.33 14.76
C LYS A 109 -8.99 -3.31 14.40
N PHE A 110 -7.97 -3.18 15.26
CA PHE A 110 -6.88 -2.23 15.06
C PHE A 110 -5.62 -2.86 14.43
N LYS A 111 -5.74 -4.07 13.85
CA LYS A 111 -4.67 -4.78 13.14
C LYS A 111 -3.36 -4.90 13.95
N VAL A 112 -3.46 -5.14 15.25
CA VAL A 112 -2.31 -5.25 16.15
C VAL A 112 -1.56 -6.55 15.88
N SER A 113 -0.38 -6.45 15.28
CA SER A 113 0.50 -7.59 14.96
C SER A 113 1.68 -7.76 15.94
N GLY A 114 1.93 -6.77 16.81
CA GLY A 114 2.99 -6.78 17.81
C GLY A 114 2.76 -5.77 18.93
N ILE A 115 3.57 -5.85 19.99
CA ILE A 115 3.55 -4.90 21.12
C ILE A 115 4.95 -4.31 21.37
N PRO A 116 5.06 -3.05 21.81
CA PRO A 116 3.96 -2.13 22.12
C PRO A 116 3.31 -1.56 20.86
N THR A 117 1.97 -1.54 20.84
CA THR A 117 1.17 -0.81 19.84
C THR A 117 0.32 0.23 20.56
N PHE A 118 0.25 1.44 20.04
CA PHE A 118 -0.47 2.54 20.67
C PHE A 118 -1.32 3.26 19.61
N VAL A 119 -2.64 3.17 19.73
CA VAL A 119 -3.58 3.76 18.76
C VAL A 119 -4.33 4.90 19.43
N ILE A 120 -4.42 6.06 18.78
CA ILE A 120 -5.08 7.25 19.31
C ILE A 120 -6.45 7.40 18.65
N LEU A 121 -7.49 7.54 19.46
CA LEU A 121 -8.87 7.72 19.06
C LEU A 121 -9.36 9.11 19.45
N ASP A 122 -10.22 9.72 18.62
CA ASP A 122 -10.95 10.93 18.99
C ASP A 122 -12.08 10.63 19.98
N ALA A 123 -12.77 11.68 20.44
CA ALA A 123 -13.86 11.56 21.42
C ALA A 123 -15.07 10.74 20.93
N ASP A 124 -15.18 10.48 19.63
CA ASP A 124 -16.22 9.66 19.01
C ASP A 124 -15.74 8.21 18.77
N GLY A 125 -14.53 7.86 19.22
CA GLY A 125 -13.94 6.53 19.05
C GLY A 125 -13.38 6.27 17.65
N LYS A 126 -13.21 7.30 16.81
CA LYS A 126 -12.60 7.16 15.48
C LYS A 126 -11.09 7.28 15.57
N VAL A 127 -10.37 6.53 14.73
CA VAL A 127 -8.90 6.54 14.73
C VAL A 127 -8.38 7.89 14.25
N ILE A 128 -7.58 8.54 15.10
CA ILE A 128 -6.76 9.69 14.73
C ILE A 128 -5.45 9.21 14.11
N THR A 129 -4.73 8.31 14.80
CA THR A 129 -3.50 7.71 14.29
C THR A 129 -3.29 6.32 14.88
N ALA A 130 -2.80 5.39 14.04
CA ALA A 130 -2.37 4.07 14.47
C ALA A 130 -0.92 4.04 15.00
N ASP A 131 -0.12 5.06 14.70
CA ASP A 131 1.22 5.27 15.24
C ASP A 131 1.22 6.30 16.39
N GLY A 132 0.40 6.03 17.40
CA GLY A 132 0.35 6.85 18.60
C GLY A 132 1.67 6.85 19.37
N ARG A 133 2.45 5.75 19.27
CA ARG A 133 3.75 5.65 19.93
C ARG A 133 4.74 6.64 19.35
N GLY A 134 4.86 6.70 18.03
CA GLY A 134 5.69 7.70 17.33
C GLY A 134 5.20 9.11 17.60
N ALA A 135 3.90 9.36 17.42
CA ALA A 135 3.28 10.67 17.60
C ALA A 135 3.54 11.27 18.99
N VAL A 136 3.24 10.53 20.07
CA VAL A 136 3.41 11.03 21.44
C VAL A 136 4.88 11.10 21.85
N SER A 137 5.74 10.22 21.32
CA SER A 137 7.19 10.31 21.58
C SER A 137 7.83 11.53 20.93
N ALA A 138 7.33 11.96 19.76
CA ALA A 138 7.81 13.14 19.05
C ALA A 138 7.30 14.45 19.70
N ASP A 139 6.12 14.42 20.32
CA ASP A 139 5.52 15.56 21.02
C ASP A 139 5.05 15.18 22.44
N PRO A 140 6.00 14.98 23.38
CA PRO A 140 5.70 14.57 24.75
C PRO A 140 4.91 15.63 25.55
N THR A 141 4.87 16.88 25.06
CA THR A 141 4.11 17.98 25.67
C THR A 141 2.71 18.15 25.09
N GLY A 142 2.36 17.43 24.01
CA GLY A 142 1.08 17.57 23.34
C GLY A 142 0.85 18.95 22.73
N GLN A 143 1.88 19.59 22.16
CA GLN A 143 1.75 20.83 21.39
C GLN A 143 0.87 20.65 20.15
N ASP A 144 1.01 19.50 19.48
CA ASP A 144 0.25 19.12 18.29
C ASP A 144 -0.95 18.22 18.67
N PHE A 145 -1.31 18.14 19.96
CA PHE A 145 -2.49 17.39 20.43
C PHE A 145 -3.76 17.81 19.64
N PRO A 146 -4.57 16.87 19.12
CA PRO A 146 -4.58 15.44 19.44
C PRO A 146 -3.78 14.54 18.49
N TRP A 147 -2.70 15.07 17.90
CA TRP A 147 -1.79 14.37 16.97
C TRP A 147 -2.49 13.85 15.72
N ARG A 148 -3.42 14.66 15.19
CA ARG A 148 -4.02 14.41 13.88
C ARG A 148 -2.91 14.47 12.83
N PRO A 149 -2.72 13.40 12.03
CA PRO A 149 -1.82 13.47 10.89
C PRO A 149 -2.20 14.67 10.03
N PRO A 150 -1.22 15.50 9.62
CA PRO A 150 -1.51 16.64 8.77
C PRO A 150 -2.06 16.15 7.43
N THR A 151 -2.97 16.92 6.83
CA THR A 151 -3.30 16.78 5.42
C THR A 151 -2.06 17.06 4.56
N PHE A 152 -2.07 16.59 3.30
CA PHE A 152 -0.97 16.87 2.38
C PHE A 152 -0.66 18.37 2.28
N ALA A 153 -1.69 19.21 2.19
CA ALA A 153 -1.53 20.66 2.10
C ALA A 153 -0.90 21.27 3.37
N GLU A 154 -1.25 20.77 4.56
CA GLU A 154 -0.64 21.20 5.83
C GLU A 154 0.81 20.72 5.94
N ALA A 155 1.10 19.49 5.50
CA ALA A 155 2.45 18.93 5.51
C ALA A 155 3.38 19.64 4.51
N LEU A 156 2.88 20.02 3.33
CA LEU A 156 3.65 20.72 2.31
C LEU A 156 3.94 22.18 2.71
N GLY A 157 2.99 22.84 3.36
CA GLY A 157 3.10 24.25 3.72
C GLY A 157 2.86 25.21 2.54
N ASP A 158 3.23 26.47 2.72
CA ASP A 158 2.91 27.57 1.81
C ASP A 158 4.13 28.35 1.29
N SER A 159 5.34 27.94 1.68
CA SER A 159 6.59 28.62 1.35
C SER A 159 7.53 27.68 0.58
N PHE A 160 8.03 28.17 -0.55
CA PHE A 160 8.90 27.45 -1.47
C PHE A 160 10.08 28.33 -1.87
N VAL A 161 11.16 27.71 -2.32
CA VAL A 161 12.34 28.42 -2.85
C VAL A 161 12.50 28.03 -4.31
N GLY A 162 12.61 29.03 -5.19
CA GLY A 162 12.94 28.81 -6.60
C GLY A 162 14.45 28.82 -6.86
N GLN A 163 14.87 28.52 -8.08
CA GLN A 163 16.27 28.31 -8.45
C GLN A 163 17.18 29.52 -8.15
N GLY A 164 16.65 30.75 -8.20
CA GLY A 164 17.38 31.98 -7.91
C GLY A 164 17.40 32.36 -6.42
N GLY A 165 16.89 31.50 -5.53
CA GLY A 165 16.71 31.80 -4.11
C GLY A 165 15.47 32.64 -3.80
N GLU A 166 14.61 32.90 -4.80
CA GLU A 166 13.36 33.62 -4.59
C GLU A 166 12.41 32.81 -3.71
N LYS A 167 11.82 33.48 -2.71
CA LYS A 167 10.77 32.88 -1.87
C LYS A 167 9.43 32.99 -2.60
N LEU A 168 8.79 31.85 -2.81
CA LEU A 168 7.52 31.70 -3.51
C LEU A 168 6.45 31.24 -2.52
N GLY A 169 5.22 31.70 -2.75
CA GLY A 169 4.06 31.29 -1.96
C GLY A 169 3.35 30.05 -2.51
N LYS A 170 2.26 29.65 -1.84
CA LYS A 170 1.37 28.53 -2.23
C LYS A 170 0.93 28.54 -3.70
N SER A 171 0.75 29.71 -4.31
CA SER A 171 0.35 29.83 -5.72
C SER A 171 1.34 29.19 -6.71
N ALA A 172 2.59 28.95 -6.29
CA ALA A 172 3.59 28.27 -7.12
C ALA A 172 3.26 26.78 -7.36
N VAL A 173 2.52 26.16 -6.45
CA VAL A 173 2.20 24.72 -6.47
C VAL A 173 0.69 24.41 -6.48
N GLN A 174 -0.15 25.44 -6.29
CA GLN A 174 -1.60 25.27 -6.23
C GLN A 174 -2.17 24.75 -7.55
N ASP A 175 -3.14 23.82 -7.46
CA ASP A 175 -3.85 23.20 -8.59
C ASP A 175 -2.95 22.49 -9.60
N LYS A 176 -1.74 22.10 -9.18
CA LYS A 176 -0.75 21.36 -9.97
C LYS A 176 -0.58 19.94 -9.46
N VAL A 177 -0.18 19.05 -10.35
CA VAL A 177 0.35 17.73 -10.01
C VAL A 177 1.79 17.93 -9.54
N LEU A 178 2.11 17.42 -8.36
CA LEU A 178 3.40 17.65 -7.71
C LEU A 178 4.26 16.40 -7.72
N GLY A 179 5.50 16.54 -8.19
CA GLY A 179 6.56 15.57 -7.99
C GLY A 179 7.39 15.94 -6.75
N LEU A 180 7.24 15.22 -5.65
CA LEU A 180 8.09 15.38 -4.47
C LEU A 180 9.36 14.55 -4.61
N TYR A 181 10.49 15.24 -4.70
CA TYR A 181 11.79 14.60 -4.88
C TYR A 181 12.58 14.63 -3.57
N PHE A 182 12.63 13.50 -2.87
CA PHE A 182 13.41 13.34 -1.65
C PHE A 182 14.84 12.93 -2.00
N SER A 183 15.80 13.80 -1.68
CA SER A 183 17.20 13.62 -2.06
C SER A 183 18.16 14.36 -1.13
N ALA A 184 19.46 14.12 -1.28
CA ALA A 184 20.50 14.87 -0.57
C ALA A 184 21.83 14.87 -1.33
N HIS A 185 22.64 15.89 -1.10
CA HIS A 185 23.96 16.06 -1.71
C HIS A 185 24.91 14.93 -1.33
N TRP A 186 24.90 14.54 -0.05
CA TRP A 186 25.79 13.51 0.50
C TRP A 186 25.49 12.10 -0.05
N CYS A 187 24.33 11.88 -0.66
CA CYS A 187 23.84 10.60 -1.14
C CYS A 187 24.40 10.26 -2.55
N PRO A 188 25.24 9.22 -2.70
CA PRO A 188 25.80 8.85 -4.00
C PRO A 188 24.77 8.47 -5.09
N PRO A 189 23.76 7.60 -4.84
CA PRO A 189 22.78 7.27 -5.87
C PRO A 189 21.92 8.48 -6.27
N CYS A 190 21.74 9.43 -5.35
CA CYS A 190 21.06 10.69 -5.60
C CYS A 190 21.78 11.53 -6.66
N ARG A 191 23.09 11.73 -6.51
CA ARG A 191 23.92 12.47 -7.47
C ARG A 191 23.92 11.87 -8.89
N GLY A 192 23.67 10.57 -9.02
CA GLY A 192 23.51 9.92 -10.33
C GLY A 192 22.11 10.09 -10.96
N PHE A 193 21.07 10.29 -10.14
CA PHE A 193 19.69 10.40 -10.61
C PHE A 193 19.28 11.86 -10.89
N THR A 194 19.75 12.83 -10.09
CA THR A 194 19.38 14.24 -10.23
C THR A 194 19.62 14.81 -11.62
N PRO A 195 20.78 14.58 -12.29
CA PRO A 195 21.00 15.13 -13.63
C PRO A 195 20.01 14.57 -14.66
N LYS A 196 19.68 13.27 -14.56
CA LYS A 196 18.69 12.61 -15.44
C LYS A 196 17.28 13.18 -15.22
N LEU A 197 16.91 13.40 -13.97
CA LEU A 197 15.63 13.99 -13.61
C LEU A 197 15.55 15.45 -14.07
N ALA A 198 16.64 16.22 -13.95
CA ALA A 198 16.73 17.61 -14.40
C ALA A 198 16.62 17.73 -15.93
N GLU A 199 17.28 16.84 -16.68
CA GLU A 199 17.15 16.77 -18.14
C GLU A 199 15.71 16.43 -18.55
N TRP A 200 15.13 15.40 -17.94
CA TRP A 200 13.74 15.02 -18.18
C TRP A 200 12.75 16.16 -17.86
N TYR A 201 12.91 16.81 -16.70
CA TYR A 201 12.07 17.94 -16.30
C TYR A 201 12.11 19.08 -17.32
N LYS A 202 13.31 19.43 -17.83
CA LYS A 202 13.46 20.47 -18.87
C LYS A 202 12.72 20.11 -20.17
N THR A 203 12.60 18.82 -20.49
CA THR A 203 11.87 18.32 -21.65
C THR A 203 10.35 18.35 -21.44
N VAL A 204 9.86 17.91 -20.28
CA VAL A 204 8.41 17.75 -20.04
C VAL A 204 7.73 19.00 -19.52
N LYS A 205 8.40 19.81 -18.69
CA LYS A 205 7.81 21.01 -18.06
C LYS A 205 7.20 22.00 -19.06
N PRO A 206 7.82 22.31 -20.22
CA PRO A 206 7.20 23.20 -21.21
C PRO A 206 5.91 22.63 -21.83
N LYS A 207 5.76 21.31 -21.85
CA LYS A 207 4.58 20.60 -22.38
C LYS A 207 3.50 20.41 -21.31
N LEU A 208 3.90 20.37 -20.04
CA LEU A 208 3.07 20.08 -18.87
C LEU A 208 3.09 21.28 -17.91
N PRO A 209 2.38 22.39 -18.20
CA PRO A 209 2.36 23.57 -17.34
C PRO A 209 1.77 23.28 -15.94
N ASP A 210 0.90 22.28 -15.86
CA ASP A 210 0.23 21.82 -14.65
C ASP A 210 1.09 20.88 -13.77
N PHE A 211 2.31 20.53 -14.19
CA PHE A 211 3.23 19.71 -13.41
C PHE A 211 4.28 20.56 -12.71
N GLU A 212 4.53 20.36 -11.42
CA GLU A 212 5.66 21.01 -10.72
C GLU A 212 6.46 20.01 -9.90
N LEU A 213 7.77 20.22 -9.80
CA LEU A 213 8.64 19.40 -8.97
C LEU A 213 9.10 20.20 -7.75
N VAL A 214 9.02 19.58 -6.58
CA VAL A 214 9.45 20.16 -5.31
C VAL A 214 10.53 19.27 -4.70
N PHE A 215 11.73 19.81 -4.57
CA PHE A 215 12.84 19.19 -3.87
C PHE A 215 12.61 19.21 -2.36
N VAL A 216 12.64 18.02 -1.75
CA VAL A 216 12.52 17.81 -0.31
C VAL A 216 13.88 17.32 0.21
N SER A 217 14.69 18.27 0.65
CA SER A 217 16.09 18.00 1.02
C SER A 217 16.23 17.19 2.30
N SER A 218 17.07 16.16 2.23
CA SER A 218 17.61 15.41 3.38
C SER A 218 19.06 15.81 3.70
N ASP A 219 19.52 16.96 3.21
CA ASP A 219 20.80 17.54 3.59
C ASP A 219 20.82 17.91 5.08
N ARG A 220 22.03 17.99 5.62
CA ARG A 220 22.30 18.16 7.05
C ARG A 220 22.52 19.63 7.42
N ASP A 221 22.84 20.47 6.45
CA ASP A 221 23.10 21.90 6.63
C ASP A 221 22.69 22.70 5.39
N GLN A 222 22.54 24.00 5.58
CA GLN A 222 22.10 24.95 4.54
C GLN A 222 23.08 25.02 3.37
N GLY A 223 24.39 24.93 3.61
CA GLY A 223 25.40 25.04 2.55
C GLY A 223 25.33 23.86 1.59
N ALA A 224 25.25 22.64 2.12
CA ALA A 224 25.05 21.43 1.32
C ALA A 224 23.73 21.47 0.52
N PHE A 225 22.67 22.02 1.11
CA PHE A 225 21.40 22.25 0.40
C PHE A 225 21.58 23.24 -0.76
N ASP A 226 22.18 24.40 -0.51
CA ASP A 226 22.34 25.46 -1.52
C ASP A 226 23.20 24.98 -2.70
N GLU A 227 24.32 24.30 -2.42
CA GLU A 227 25.21 23.75 -3.44
C GLU A 227 24.49 22.75 -4.36
N TYR A 228 23.71 21.84 -3.78
CA TYR A 228 23.04 20.80 -4.53
C TYR A 228 21.80 21.30 -5.26
N PHE A 229 21.04 22.21 -4.64
CA PHE A 229 19.86 22.79 -5.24
C PHE A 229 20.19 23.73 -6.41
N ALA A 230 21.38 24.34 -6.44
CA ALA A 230 21.82 25.21 -7.54
C ALA A 230 21.77 24.54 -8.93
N GLU A 231 21.92 23.22 -9.00
CA GLU A 231 21.87 22.44 -10.24
C GLU A 231 20.45 22.04 -10.66
N MET A 232 19.44 22.31 -9.82
CA MET A 232 18.06 21.84 -10.01
C MET A 232 17.17 22.92 -10.66
N PRO A 233 16.43 22.61 -11.74
CA PRO A 233 15.61 23.60 -12.47
C PRO A 233 14.19 23.79 -11.92
N TRP A 234 13.92 23.37 -10.67
CA TRP A 234 12.58 23.29 -10.07
C TRP A 234 12.54 23.92 -8.68
N LEU A 235 11.40 23.78 -7.97
CA LEU A 235 11.21 24.37 -6.64
C LEU A 235 11.82 23.50 -5.53
N ALA A 236 12.05 24.07 -4.36
CA ALA A 236 12.42 23.36 -3.15
C ALA A 236 11.57 23.79 -1.95
N LEU A 237 11.42 22.90 -0.98
CA LEU A 237 11.03 23.31 0.37
C LEU A 237 12.19 24.09 1.01
N PRO A 238 11.92 25.21 1.70
CA PRO A 238 12.93 25.93 2.46
C PRO A 238 13.62 24.98 3.45
N PHE A 239 14.95 24.97 3.45
CA PHE A 239 15.73 24.07 4.31
C PHE A 239 15.41 24.26 5.81
N GLU A 240 15.10 25.49 6.22
CA GLU A 240 14.63 25.85 7.57
C GLU A 240 13.33 25.14 7.98
N ASN A 241 12.50 24.73 7.01
CA ASN A 241 11.22 24.06 7.27
C ASN A 241 11.39 22.54 7.46
N ARG A 242 12.13 22.17 8.51
CA ARG A 242 12.39 20.76 8.85
C ARG A 242 11.12 19.98 9.22
N LYS A 243 10.13 20.66 9.83
CA LYS A 243 8.83 20.06 10.19
C LYS A 243 8.09 19.58 8.94
N ALA A 244 7.95 20.42 7.90
CA ALA A 244 7.32 20.01 6.64
C ALA A 244 8.03 18.83 6.00
N LYS A 245 9.37 18.85 5.96
CA LYS A 245 10.17 17.74 5.45
C LYS A 245 9.87 16.43 6.20
N GLU A 246 9.85 16.47 7.53
CA GLU A 246 9.61 15.29 8.37
C GLU A 246 8.17 14.78 8.22
N SER A 247 7.18 15.68 8.18
CA SER A 247 5.78 15.34 7.93
C SER A 247 5.60 14.65 6.57
N LEU A 248 6.22 15.17 5.50
CA LEU A 248 6.15 14.55 4.18
C LEU A 248 6.91 13.22 4.11
N SER A 249 8.09 13.11 4.73
CA SER A 249 8.82 11.84 4.80
C SER A 249 8.00 10.76 5.50
N SER A 250 7.32 11.10 6.60
CA SER A 250 6.45 10.16 7.32
C SER A 250 5.18 9.83 6.53
N MET A 251 4.54 10.83 5.91
CA MET A 251 3.29 10.65 5.15
C MET A 251 3.45 9.70 3.96
N PHE A 252 4.62 9.73 3.29
CA PHE A 252 4.92 8.88 2.15
C PHE A 252 5.84 7.70 2.49
N GLU A 253 6.04 7.43 3.79
CA GLU A 253 6.86 6.31 4.29
C GLU A 253 8.25 6.23 3.61
N VAL A 254 8.92 7.38 3.49
CA VAL A 254 10.20 7.48 2.79
C VAL A 254 11.31 6.88 3.65
N GLU A 255 11.63 5.61 3.43
CA GLU A 255 12.70 4.91 4.15
C GLU A 255 14.11 5.16 3.55
N GLY A 256 14.18 5.54 2.27
CA GLY A 256 15.44 5.68 1.54
C GLY A 256 15.41 6.76 0.47
N ILE A 257 16.59 7.30 0.16
CA ILE A 257 16.80 8.31 -0.89
C ILE A 257 17.75 7.81 -1.99
N PRO A 258 17.57 8.21 -3.26
CA PRO A 258 16.52 9.11 -3.73
C PRO A 258 15.15 8.43 -3.75
N SER A 259 14.10 9.18 -3.43
CA SER A 259 12.68 8.79 -3.61
C SER A 259 11.95 9.87 -4.40
N PHE A 260 11.00 9.47 -5.24
CA PHE A 260 10.25 10.39 -6.09
C PHE A 260 8.78 10.00 -6.06
N VAL A 261 7.96 10.86 -5.45
CA VAL A 261 6.54 10.65 -5.22
C VAL A 261 5.76 11.60 -6.11
N ILE A 262 4.70 11.12 -6.77
CA ILE A 262 3.77 11.95 -7.54
C ILE A 262 2.47 12.09 -6.75
N VAL A 263 1.99 13.31 -6.61
CA VAL A 263 0.76 13.69 -5.90
C VAL A 263 -0.13 14.48 -6.85
N ASP A 264 -1.40 14.15 -6.89
CA ASP A 264 -2.40 14.79 -7.74
C ASP A 264 -2.82 16.16 -7.16
N LYS A 265 -3.58 16.92 -7.96
CA LYS A 265 -4.07 18.27 -7.63
C LYS A 265 -4.93 18.30 -6.36
N ASP A 266 -5.61 17.20 -6.05
CA ASP A 266 -6.45 17.04 -4.85
C ASP A 266 -5.66 16.62 -3.60
N GLY A 267 -4.33 16.43 -3.73
CA GLY A 267 -3.46 15.95 -2.66
C GLY A 267 -3.42 14.43 -2.52
N SER A 268 -4.12 13.68 -3.36
CA SER A 268 -4.05 12.21 -3.36
C SER A 268 -2.76 11.70 -4.00
N THR A 269 -2.19 10.64 -3.45
CA THR A 269 -0.96 10.04 -3.97
C THR A 269 -1.24 9.31 -5.28
N ILE A 270 -0.56 9.72 -6.36
CA ILE A 270 -0.58 9.03 -7.64
C ILE A 270 0.34 7.81 -7.58
N THR A 271 1.59 8.00 -7.15
CA THR A 271 2.55 6.91 -6.95
C THR A 271 3.67 7.32 -6.01
N THR A 272 4.14 6.41 -5.16
CA THR A 272 5.34 6.58 -4.34
C THR A 272 6.61 6.05 -5.01
N SER A 273 6.47 5.38 -6.16
CA SER A 273 7.56 4.73 -6.91
C SER A 273 7.87 5.46 -8.23
N GLY A 274 7.78 6.79 -8.25
CA GLY A 274 7.89 7.61 -9.46
C GLY A 274 9.27 7.64 -10.11
N ARG A 275 10.31 7.10 -9.47
CA ARG A 275 11.71 7.12 -9.98
C ARG A 275 11.89 6.56 -11.39
N GLY A 276 11.03 5.62 -11.80
CA GLY A 276 11.07 5.02 -13.14
C GLY A 276 10.45 5.91 -14.23
N ILE A 277 9.65 6.91 -13.87
CA ILE A 277 8.89 7.74 -14.82
C ILE A 277 9.80 8.39 -15.87
N PRO A 278 10.93 9.04 -15.53
CA PRO A 278 11.79 9.65 -16.54
C PRO A 278 12.29 8.69 -17.62
N GLN A 279 12.47 7.41 -17.27
CA GLN A 279 12.89 6.37 -18.21
C GLN A 279 11.72 5.77 -19.00
N MET A 280 10.58 5.58 -18.34
CA MET A 280 9.39 4.95 -18.94
C MET A 280 8.59 5.89 -19.83
N ASP A 281 8.54 7.18 -19.49
CA ASP A 281 7.81 8.22 -20.23
C ASP A 281 8.69 9.47 -20.39
N PRO A 282 9.75 9.39 -21.23
CA PRO A 282 10.70 10.48 -21.41
C PRO A 282 10.06 11.76 -21.98
N GLU A 283 8.92 11.62 -22.67
CA GLU A 283 8.22 12.72 -23.32
C GLU A 283 7.04 13.28 -22.49
N GLY A 284 6.69 12.65 -21.36
CA GLY A 284 5.59 13.07 -20.49
C GLY A 284 4.19 12.81 -21.06
N THR A 285 4.07 11.86 -21.99
CA THR A 285 2.82 11.55 -22.71
C THR A 285 1.76 10.88 -21.83
N ASN A 286 2.18 10.26 -20.73
CA ASN A 286 1.30 9.55 -19.80
C ASN A 286 0.93 10.40 -18.58
N PHE A 287 1.24 11.70 -18.58
CA PHE A 287 0.84 12.63 -17.52
C PHE A 287 -0.68 12.56 -17.24
N PRO A 288 -1.13 12.52 -15.97
CA PRO A 288 -0.38 12.73 -14.72
C PRO A 288 0.24 11.48 -14.09
N TRP A 289 0.44 10.41 -14.89
CA TRP A 289 1.03 9.14 -14.47
C TRP A 289 0.22 8.38 -13.44
N HIS A 290 -1.11 8.52 -13.47
CA HIS A 290 -1.99 7.60 -12.77
C HIS A 290 -1.63 6.16 -13.10
N PRO A 291 -1.52 5.27 -12.09
CA PRO A 291 -1.45 3.85 -12.35
C PRO A 291 -2.55 3.46 -13.34
N PRO A 292 -2.24 2.66 -14.37
CA PRO A 292 -3.24 2.30 -15.36
C PRO A 292 -4.38 1.55 -14.65
N ALA A 293 -5.63 1.93 -14.94
CA ALA A 293 -6.80 1.28 -14.35
C ALA A 293 -6.82 -0.24 -14.64
N VAL A 294 -6.26 -0.64 -15.79
CA VAL A 294 -6.02 -2.03 -16.16
C VAL A 294 -4.52 -2.30 -16.13
N LYS A 295 -4.08 -3.10 -15.16
CA LYS A 295 -2.68 -3.41 -14.88
C LYS A 295 -2.16 -4.53 -15.76
N ASP A 296 -0.84 -4.65 -15.89
CA ASP A 296 -0.19 -5.79 -16.56
C ASP A 296 0.48 -6.68 -15.53
N VAL A 297 0.14 -7.97 -15.51
CA VAL A 297 0.72 -8.92 -14.55
C VAL A 297 2.23 -9.08 -14.70
N ALA A 298 2.82 -8.66 -15.83
CA ALA A 298 4.27 -8.62 -16.04
C ALA A 298 4.98 -7.59 -15.14
N GLY A 299 4.30 -6.49 -14.84
CA GLY A 299 4.88 -5.30 -14.19
C GLY A 299 4.29 -5.00 -12.82
N ASP A 300 3.04 -5.39 -12.58
CA ASP A 300 2.35 -5.19 -11.31
C ASP A 300 1.46 -6.40 -10.99
N THR A 301 1.76 -7.08 -9.89
CA THR A 301 0.98 -8.20 -9.34
C THR A 301 0.32 -7.85 -8.01
N ALA A 302 0.45 -6.60 -7.54
CA ALA A 302 -0.07 -6.16 -6.26
C ALA A 302 -1.60 -6.15 -6.28
N GLY A 303 -2.22 -6.97 -5.43
CA GLY A 303 -3.67 -7.13 -5.33
C GLY A 303 -4.20 -8.49 -5.79
N LEU A 304 -3.42 -9.26 -6.56
CA LEU A 304 -3.87 -10.54 -7.12
C LEU A 304 -4.29 -11.57 -6.04
N ASN A 305 -3.70 -11.50 -4.85
CA ASN A 305 -3.96 -12.41 -3.74
C ASN A 305 -4.89 -11.83 -2.66
N SER A 306 -5.27 -10.56 -2.75
CA SER A 306 -6.01 -9.84 -1.70
C SER A 306 -7.36 -9.29 -2.17
N SER A 307 -7.60 -9.26 -3.48
CA SER A 307 -8.81 -8.71 -4.09
C SER A 307 -9.28 -9.60 -5.24
N VAL A 308 -10.57 -9.48 -5.60
CA VAL A 308 -11.12 -10.20 -6.75
C VAL A 308 -10.59 -9.55 -8.04
N CYS A 309 -10.00 -10.33 -8.93
CA CYS A 309 -9.30 -9.81 -10.11
C CYS A 309 -9.89 -10.37 -11.41
N LEU A 310 -10.39 -9.49 -12.28
CA LEU A 310 -10.70 -9.83 -13.67
C LEU A 310 -9.41 -9.79 -14.49
N LEU A 311 -9.03 -10.93 -15.07
CA LEU A 311 -7.78 -11.12 -15.79
C LEU A 311 -8.04 -11.61 -17.22
N ALA A 312 -7.47 -10.94 -18.21
CA ALA A 312 -7.41 -11.41 -19.59
C ALA A 312 -6.01 -11.93 -19.92
N LEU A 313 -5.88 -13.24 -20.12
CA LEU A 313 -4.63 -13.88 -20.56
C LEU A 313 -4.61 -13.93 -22.10
N MET A 314 -3.62 -13.27 -22.68
CA MET A 314 -3.50 -12.94 -24.10
C MET A 314 -2.07 -13.14 -24.59
N GLU A 315 -1.34 -14.10 -24.04
CA GLU A 315 0.09 -14.29 -24.34
C GLU A 315 0.40 -14.64 -25.80
N GLY A 316 -0.57 -15.14 -26.56
CA GLY A 316 -0.46 -15.36 -28.01
C GLY A 316 -1.15 -14.30 -28.87
N ALA A 317 -1.64 -13.21 -28.29
CA ALA A 317 -2.27 -12.12 -29.03
C ALA A 317 -1.21 -11.08 -29.48
N ASP A 318 -1.49 -10.40 -30.58
CA ASP A 318 -0.67 -9.26 -31.02
C ASP A 318 -0.93 -8.01 -30.17
N ALA A 319 -0.07 -6.98 -30.31
CA ALA A 319 -0.17 -5.76 -29.53
C ALA A 319 -1.51 -5.02 -29.73
N ALA A 320 -2.07 -5.04 -30.95
CA ALA A 320 -3.32 -4.35 -31.25
C ALA A 320 -4.52 -5.03 -30.55
N ALA A 321 -4.52 -6.37 -30.49
CA ALA A 321 -5.52 -7.13 -29.76
C ALA A 321 -5.41 -6.91 -28.24
N VAL A 322 -4.18 -6.90 -27.68
CA VAL A 322 -3.95 -6.57 -26.27
C VAL A 322 -4.47 -5.18 -25.92
N ASP A 323 -4.19 -4.18 -26.76
CA ASP A 323 -4.65 -2.81 -26.57
C ASP A 323 -6.18 -2.70 -26.65
N ALA A 324 -6.82 -3.42 -27.58
CA ALA A 324 -8.27 -3.45 -27.71
C ALA A 324 -8.96 -4.04 -26.46
N VAL A 325 -8.44 -5.13 -25.92
CA VAL A 325 -8.97 -5.74 -24.69
C VAL A 325 -8.74 -4.84 -23.48
N ARG A 326 -7.55 -4.24 -23.36
CA ARG A 326 -7.26 -3.27 -22.30
C ARG A 326 -8.21 -2.08 -22.37
N ALA A 327 -8.48 -1.56 -23.56
CA ALA A 327 -9.44 -0.48 -23.80
C ALA A 327 -10.88 -0.90 -23.44
N ALA A 328 -11.27 -2.15 -23.68
CA ALA A 328 -12.58 -2.67 -23.30
C ALA A 328 -12.76 -2.82 -21.79
N MET A 329 -11.71 -3.20 -21.05
CA MET A 329 -11.74 -3.32 -19.58
C MET A 329 -11.68 -1.95 -18.88
N LYS A 330 -11.02 -0.95 -19.49
CA LYS A 330 -10.71 0.35 -18.87
C LYS A 330 -11.92 1.09 -18.29
N PRO A 331 -13.07 1.25 -18.98
CA PRO A 331 -14.22 1.97 -18.41
C PRO A 331 -14.77 1.34 -17.14
N LEU A 332 -14.77 0.00 -17.05
CA LEU A 332 -15.20 -0.70 -15.84
C LEU A 332 -14.19 -0.51 -14.71
N ALA A 333 -12.90 -0.66 -15.01
CA ALA A 333 -11.84 -0.46 -14.03
C ALA A 333 -11.89 0.95 -13.42
N GLU A 334 -12.09 1.98 -14.24
CA GLU A 334 -12.26 3.36 -13.78
C GLU A 334 -13.54 3.54 -12.96
N GLU A 335 -14.66 2.90 -13.33
CA GLU A 335 -15.91 2.93 -12.56
C GLU A 335 -15.72 2.36 -11.14
N TYR A 336 -15.11 1.18 -11.01
CA TYR A 336 -14.88 0.54 -9.71
C TYR A 336 -13.85 1.30 -8.86
N ASN A 337 -12.78 1.80 -9.47
CA ASN A 337 -11.81 2.64 -8.77
C ASN A 337 -12.44 3.95 -8.26
N ALA A 338 -13.33 4.57 -9.04
CA ALA A 338 -14.05 5.77 -8.62
C ALA A 338 -15.02 5.51 -7.45
N LYS A 339 -15.73 4.38 -7.47
CA LYS A 339 -16.60 3.96 -6.35
C LYS A 339 -15.80 3.75 -5.06
N ALA A 340 -14.68 3.05 -5.14
CA ALA A 340 -13.75 2.84 -4.03
C ALA A 340 -13.22 4.16 -3.45
N LYS A 341 -12.75 5.06 -4.33
CA LYS A 341 -12.30 6.41 -3.91
C LYS A 341 -13.41 7.19 -3.19
N ALA A 342 -14.65 7.05 -3.61
CA ALA A 342 -15.79 7.75 -3.00
C ALA A 342 -16.22 7.15 -1.64
N SER A 343 -16.07 5.85 -1.42
CA SER A 343 -16.41 5.21 -0.14
C SER A 343 -15.25 5.19 0.86
N GLY A 344 -14.01 5.29 0.37
CA GLY A 344 -12.79 5.10 1.17
C GLY A 344 -12.40 3.63 1.37
N ASP A 345 -13.04 2.71 0.64
CA ASP A 345 -12.74 1.28 0.66
C ASP A 345 -11.84 0.88 -0.52
N ASP A 346 -11.36 -0.37 -0.53
CA ASP A 346 -10.66 -0.94 -1.67
C ASP A 346 -11.64 -1.23 -2.84
N PRO A 347 -11.17 -1.18 -4.11
CA PRO A 347 -11.99 -1.57 -5.26
C PRO A 347 -12.53 -3.00 -5.14
N GLU A 348 -13.84 -3.15 -5.40
CA GLU A 348 -14.50 -4.47 -5.42
C GLU A 348 -13.84 -5.42 -6.42
N PHE A 349 -13.42 -4.90 -7.58
CA PHE A 349 -12.70 -5.65 -8.60
C PHE A 349 -11.46 -4.89 -9.07
N LEU A 350 -10.37 -5.64 -9.26
CA LEU A 350 -9.17 -5.18 -9.96
C LEU A 350 -9.10 -5.78 -11.36
N PHE A 351 -8.44 -5.09 -12.28
CA PHE A 351 -8.41 -5.45 -13.70
C PHE A 351 -6.98 -5.63 -14.18
N TYR A 352 -6.71 -6.78 -14.81
CA TYR A 352 -5.38 -7.15 -15.27
C TYR A 352 -5.41 -7.72 -16.69
N VAL A 353 -4.29 -7.53 -17.38
CA VAL A 353 -3.97 -8.26 -18.61
C VAL A 353 -2.65 -9.00 -18.44
N GLY A 354 -2.51 -10.12 -19.15
CA GLY A 354 -1.26 -10.83 -19.33
C GLY A 354 -0.97 -10.98 -20.82
N GLY A 355 0.00 -10.24 -21.33
CA GLY A 355 0.38 -10.24 -22.74
C GLY A 355 1.64 -11.07 -23.04
N PRO A 356 2.15 -11.02 -24.27
CA PRO A 356 3.35 -11.74 -24.70
C PRO A 356 4.60 -11.44 -23.84
N SER A 357 4.66 -10.25 -23.23
CA SER A 357 5.77 -9.79 -22.39
C SER A 357 5.74 -10.29 -20.94
N SER A 358 4.75 -11.10 -20.52
CA SER A 358 4.49 -11.41 -19.11
C SER A 358 5.39 -12.47 -18.45
N LYS A 359 6.61 -12.71 -18.97
CA LYS A 359 7.73 -13.44 -18.34
C LYS A 359 7.34 -14.67 -17.47
N GLY A 360 6.51 -15.57 -18.00
CA GLY A 360 6.12 -16.83 -17.32
C GLY A 360 5.03 -16.69 -16.24
N ILE A 361 4.61 -15.48 -15.87
CA ILE A 361 3.53 -15.26 -14.89
C ILE A 361 2.19 -15.78 -15.44
N CYS A 362 1.92 -15.58 -16.74
CA CYS A 362 0.74 -16.14 -17.39
C CYS A 362 0.69 -17.66 -17.29
N SER A 363 1.83 -18.35 -17.50
CA SER A 363 1.91 -19.81 -17.37
C SER A 363 1.58 -20.26 -15.95
N ARG A 364 2.16 -19.61 -14.93
CA ARG A 364 1.85 -19.90 -13.52
C ARG A 364 0.38 -19.72 -13.19
N ILE A 365 -0.25 -18.64 -13.64
CA ILE A 365 -1.68 -18.40 -13.42
C ILE A 365 -2.52 -19.47 -14.12
N ARG A 366 -2.16 -19.87 -15.35
CA ARG A 366 -2.85 -20.95 -16.06
C ARG A 366 -2.74 -22.28 -15.33
N SER A 367 -1.55 -22.64 -14.87
CA SER A 367 -1.31 -23.83 -14.05
C SER A 367 -2.18 -23.81 -12.79
N LEU A 368 -2.15 -22.70 -12.05
CA LEU A 368 -2.93 -22.51 -10.83
C LEU A 368 -4.44 -22.68 -11.08
N CYS A 369 -4.92 -22.16 -12.20
CA CYS A 369 -6.33 -22.20 -12.57
C CYS A 369 -6.70 -23.40 -13.45
N ASN A 370 -5.83 -24.43 -13.56
CA ASN A 370 -6.01 -25.57 -14.46
C ASN A 370 -6.55 -25.20 -15.85
N CYS A 371 -6.05 -24.07 -16.38
CA CYS A 371 -6.46 -23.51 -17.65
C CYS A 371 -5.56 -24.10 -18.73
N PRO A 372 -6.13 -24.72 -19.78
CA PRO A 372 -5.30 -25.25 -20.86
C PRO A 372 -4.50 -24.11 -21.49
N CYS A 373 -3.17 -24.23 -21.44
CA CYS A 373 -2.27 -23.49 -22.30
C CYS A 373 -2.02 -24.35 -23.55
N PRO A 374 -2.17 -23.81 -24.76
CA PRO A 374 -1.65 -24.48 -25.93
C PRO A 374 -0.13 -24.59 -25.77
N LEU A 375 0.38 -25.82 -25.65
CA LEU A 375 1.81 -26.08 -25.52
C LEU A 375 2.54 -25.55 -26.77
N THR A 376 3.36 -24.53 -26.59
CA THR A 376 4.23 -23.99 -27.65
C THR A 376 5.69 -24.34 -27.37
N LYS A 377 6.48 -24.50 -28.43
CA LYS A 377 7.93 -24.69 -28.31
C LYS A 377 8.55 -23.46 -27.68
N HIS A 378 9.49 -23.69 -26.77
CA HIS A 378 10.30 -22.63 -26.19
C HIS A 378 11.16 -21.97 -27.28
N GLU A 379 11.39 -20.66 -27.16
CA GLU A 379 12.13 -19.86 -28.15
C GLU A 379 13.58 -20.35 -28.32
N HIS A 380 14.16 -20.91 -27.24
CA HIS A 380 15.48 -21.52 -27.27
C HIS A 380 15.42 -23.05 -27.35
N PRO A 381 16.46 -23.70 -27.89
CA PRO A 381 16.59 -25.16 -27.81
C PRO A 381 16.54 -25.64 -26.37
N LEU A 382 15.77 -26.70 -26.13
CA LEU A 382 15.72 -27.41 -24.85
C LEU A 382 16.56 -28.67 -24.97
N GLU A 383 17.43 -28.88 -23.99
CA GLU A 383 18.30 -30.05 -23.92
C GLU A 383 17.78 -31.01 -22.84
N PRO A 384 17.77 -32.33 -23.09
CA PRO A 384 17.41 -33.30 -22.07
C PRO A 384 18.46 -33.27 -20.95
N LYS A 385 18.02 -33.05 -19.72
CA LYS A 385 18.84 -33.13 -18.50
C LYS A 385 18.31 -34.24 -17.60
N GLU A 386 19.23 -35.06 -17.12
CA GLU A 386 19.00 -36.02 -16.03
C GLU A 386 19.75 -35.51 -14.80
N GLY A 387 19.08 -35.37 -13.67
CA GLY A 387 19.71 -34.84 -12.47
C GLY A 387 18.88 -35.08 -11.23
N ARG A 388 19.55 -35.26 -10.09
CA ARG A 388 18.88 -35.41 -8.80
C ARG A 388 18.44 -34.06 -8.27
N GLY A 389 17.16 -33.92 -7.95
CA GLY A 389 16.59 -32.72 -7.35
C GLY A 389 15.23 -32.36 -7.94
N GLY A 390 14.35 -31.79 -7.11
CA GLY A 390 13.03 -31.35 -7.56
C GLY A 390 13.11 -30.22 -8.57
N TRP A 391 12.30 -30.29 -9.63
CA TRP A 391 12.16 -29.27 -10.66
C TRP A 391 10.69 -29.11 -11.05
N GLY A 392 10.32 -28.02 -11.73
CA GLY A 392 8.95 -27.78 -12.17
C GLY A 392 8.88 -27.67 -13.69
N CYS A 393 7.84 -28.23 -14.30
CA CYS A 393 7.58 -28.07 -15.74
C CYS A 393 6.83 -26.75 -15.99
N ASP A 394 7.39 -25.84 -16.79
CA ASP A 394 6.76 -24.57 -17.18
C ASP A 394 5.57 -24.72 -18.13
N GLY A 395 5.34 -25.94 -18.66
CA GLY A 395 4.21 -26.24 -19.56
C GLY A 395 2.97 -26.71 -18.82
N CYS A 396 3.10 -27.72 -17.95
CA CYS A 396 1.97 -28.28 -17.18
C CYS A 396 1.95 -27.87 -15.71
N GLY A 397 3.01 -27.24 -15.20
CA GLY A 397 3.16 -26.86 -13.80
C GLY A 397 3.48 -28.01 -12.84
N GLU A 398 3.55 -29.25 -13.33
CA GLU A 398 3.84 -30.41 -12.49
C GLU A 398 5.32 -30.42 -12.07
N GLY A 399 5.56 -30.79 -10.81
CA GLY A 399 6.90 -30.99 -10.29
C GLY A 399 7.47 -32.36 -10.68
N GLY A 400 8.70 -32.38 -11.17
CA GLY A 400 9.47 -33.60 -11.42
C GLY A 400 10.52 -33.84 -10.34
N GLY A 401 10.77 -35.12 -10.03
CA GLY A 401 11.88 -35.55 -9.18
C GLY A 401 13.11 -35.92 -10.00
N ASP A 402 13.56 -37.17 -9.89
CA ASP A 402 14.66 -37.73 -10.68
C ASP A 402 14.30 -38.02 -12.16
N GLU A 403 13.17 -37.49 -12.63
CA GLU A 403 12.65 -37.71 -13.97
C GLU A 403 13.33 -36.80 -15.00
N LYS A 404 13.35 -37.25 -16.27
CA LYS A 404 13.91 -36.49 -17.39
C LYS A 404 13.17 -35.18 -17.59
N ARG A 405 13.92 -34.09 -17.71
CA ARG A 405 13.43 -32.75 -18.09
C ARG A 405 14.13 -32.24 -19.34
N HIS A 406 13.48 -31.37 -20.07
CA HIS A 406 14.00 -30.65 -21.23
C HIS A 406 14.22 -29.19 -20.82
N ARG A 407 15.48 -28.82 -20.57
CA ARG A 407 15.83 -27.53 -19.97
C ARG A 407 16.51 -26.60 -20.96
N CYS A 408 16.18 -25.32 -20.91
CA CYS A 408 16.90 -24.27 -21.61
C CYS A 408 18.22 -23.93 -20.89
N ASP A 409 19.33 -23.86 -21.61
CA ASP A 409 20.61 -23.42 -21.03
C ASP A 409 20.72 -21.88 -20.91
N ASN A 410 19.87 -21.12 -21.62
CA ASN A 410 19.88 -19.66 -21.64
C ASN A 410 18.94 -19.01 -20.60
N CYS A 411 17.93 -19.73 -20.12
CA CYS A 411 16.98 -19.23 -19.13
C CYS A 411 16.46 -20.36 -18.23
N ASP A 412 15.75 -20.01 -17.16
CA ASP A 412 15.20 -20.96 -16.19
C ASP A 412 13.88 -21.56 -16.69
N PHE A 413 13.90 -22.19 -17.87
CA PHE A 413 12.73 -22.81 -18.50
C PHE A 413 12.93 -24.33 -18.62
N ASP A 414 11.95 -25.10 -18.14
CA ASP A 414 11.96 -26.56 -18.09
C ASP A 414 10.64 -27.15 -18.61
N PHE A 415 10.72 -28.18 -19.47
CA PHE A 415 9.57 -29.01 -19.86
C PHE A 415 9.74 -30.45 -19.40
N CYS A 416 8.63 -31.10 -19.03
CA CYS A 416 8.58 -32.55 -18.97
C CYS A 416 8.55 -33.15 -20.38
N GLU A 417 8.87 -34.44 -20.50
CA GLU A 417 8.87 -35.17 -21.77
C GLU A 417 7.56 -35.00 -22.55
N LYS A 418 6.42 -35.06 -21.86
CA LYS A 418 5.10 -34.87 -22.46
C LYS A 418 4.92 -33.45 -23.00
N CYS A 419 5.24 -32.43 -22.22
CA CYS A 419 5.10 -31.04 -22.65
C CYS A 419 6.03 -30.72 -23.83
N ASN A 420 7.26 -31.23 -23.81
CA ASN A 420 8.21 -31.03 -24.90
C ASN A 420 7.76 -31.70 -26.22
N SER A 421 7.15 -32.89 -26.14
CA SER A 421 6.68 -33.61 -27.34
C SER A 421 5.36 -33.07 -27.90
N GLU A 422 4.48 -32.55 -27.05
CA GLU A 422 3.19 -31.96 -27.43
C GLU A 422 3.30 -30.47 -27.83
N ALA A 423 4.47 -29.84 -27.60
CA ALA A 423 4.75 -28.46 -27.94
C ALA A 423 4.77 -28.22 -29.46
N LYS A 424 3.88 -27.34 -29.91
CA LYS A 424 3.74 -26.91 -31.31
C LYS A 424 4.55 -25.65 -31.60
N ASP A 425 4.84 -25.37 -32.87
CA ASP A 425 5.52 -24.12 -33.24
C ASP A 425 4.69 -22.91 -32.77
N PRO A 426 5.29 -21.90 -32.10
CA PRO A 426 4.56 -20.71 -31.67
C PRO A 426 3.78 -20.02 -32.81
N ASN A 427 4.26 -20.11 -34.05
CA ASN A 427 3.59 -19.53 -35.21
C ASN A 427 2.39 -20.35 -35.71
N ASP A 428 2.29 -21.61 -35.30
CA ASP A 428 1.23 -22.54 -35.72
C ASP A 428 0.12 -22.70 -34.65
N VAL A 429 0.21 -21.94 -33.56
CA VAL A 429 -0.68 -22.05 -32.40
C VAL A 429 -1.34 -20.72 -32.09
N THR A 430 -2.63 -20.61 -32.40
CA THR A 430 -3.44 -19.52 -31.87
C THR A 430 -3.75 -19.81 -30.40
N ILE A 431 -3.16 -19.05 -29.48
CA ILE A 431 -3.55 -19.09 -28.07
C ILE A 431 -4.79 -18.22 -27.91
N PRO A 432 -5.97 -18.80 -27.63
CA PRO A 432 -7.17 -17.99 -27.45
C PRO A 432 -7.02 -17.12 -26.21
N VAL A 433 -7.63 -15.93 -26.27
CA VAL A 433 -7.78 -15.08 -25.10
C VAL A 433 -8.58 -15.84 -24.05
N THR A 434 -8.01 -15.99 -22.85
CA THR A 434 -8.70 -16.61 -21.72
C THR A 434 -9.08 -15.54 -20.72
N ILE A 435 -10.38 -15.43 -20.44
CA ILE A 435 -10.89 -14.55 -19.39
C ILE A 435 -11.05 -15.34 -18.10
N LEU A 436 -10.49 -14.80 -17.01
CA LEU A 436 -10.51 -15.37 -15.68
C LEU A 436 -11.01 -14.34 -14.68
N LEU A 437 -11.74 -14.81 -13.68
CA LEU A 437 -11.96 -14.05 -12.45
C LEU A 437 -11.29 -14.82 -11.31
N LEU A 438 -10.24 -14.23 -10.75
CA LEU A 438 -9.48 -14.79 -9.64
C LEU A 438 -10.06 -14.26 -8.33
N ASP A 439 -10.49 -15.17 -7.47
CA ASP A 439 -11.02 -14.89 -6.13
C ASP A 439 -10.20 -15.67 -5.10
N LEU A 440 -8.90 -15.39 -5.10
CA LEU A 440 -7.95 -16.04 -4.20
C LEU A 440 -8.24 -15.78 -2.71
N PRO A 441 -8.73 -14.59 -2.28
CA PRO A 441 -9.13 -14.36 -0.89
C PRO A 441 -10.23 -15.31 -0.41
N ASP A 442 -11.14 -15.74 -1.29
CA ASP A 442 -12.18 -16.73 -0.99
C ASP A 442 -11.66 -18.16 -1.16
N ASP A 443 -10.69 -18.57 -0.33
CA ASP A 443 -10.15 -19.94 -0.29
C ASP A 443 -9.66 -20.43 -1.66
N GLY A 444 -9.00 -19.58 -2.45
CA GLY A 444 -8.42 -19.95 -3.75
C GLY A 444 -9.45 -20.20 -4.86
N GLY A 445 -10.57 -19.48 -4.89
CA GLY A 445 -11.58 -19.61 -5.95
C GLY A 445 -11.15 -19.00 -7.29
N TYR A 446 -11.62 -19.56 -8.41
CA TYR A 446 -11.57 -18.89 -9.72
C TYR A 446 -12.76 -19.26 -10.62
N TYR A 447 -13.02 -18.44 -11.64
CA TYR A 447 -14.11 -18.61 -12.59
C TYR A 447 -13.61 -18.42 -14.03
N LEU A 448 -14.01 -19.33 -14.93
CA LEU A 448 -13.63 -19.30 -16.35
C LEU A 448 -14.67 -18.56 -17.19
N GLY A 449 -14.26 -17.51 -17.89
CA GLY A 449 -15.08 -16.79 -18.86
C GLY A 449 -15.04 -17.43 -20.25
N LYS A 450 -15.52 -18.68 -20.40
CA LYS A 450 -15.43 -19.43 -21.67
C LYS A 450 -16.12 -18.76 -22.86
N ASP A 451 -17.22 -18.05 -22.60
CA ASP A 451 -18.06 -17.42 -23.63
C ASP A 451 -18.13 -15.89 -23.43
N VAL A 452 -17.16 -15.31 -22.73
CA VAL A 452 -17.14 -13.87 -22.46
C VAL A 452 -16.62 -13.14 -23.68
N GLU A 453 -17.47 -12.29 -24.27
CA GLU A 453 -17.04 -11.37 -25.31
C GLU A 453 -16.03 -10.37 -24.73
N THR A 454 -14.92 -10.14 -25.43
CA THR A 454 -13.86 -9.20 -25.04
C THR A 454 -14.25 -7.73 -25.27
N THR A 455 -15.45 -7.37 -24.85
CA THR A 455 -16.04 -6.03 -24.92
C THR A 455 -16.38 -5.55 -23.51
N THR A 456 -16.54 -4.23 -23.33
CA THR A 456 -16.95 -3.67 -22.03
C THR A 456 -18.27 -4.27 -21.52
N ALA A 457 -19.22 -4.53 -22.42
CA ALA A 457 -20.50 -5.15 -22.07
C ALA A 457 -20.33 -6.62 -21.65
N GLY A 458 -19.53 -7.40 -22.38
CA GLY A 458 -19.25 -8.80 -22.04
C GLY A 458 -18.56 -8.95 -20.69
N PHE A 459 -17.56 -8.11 -20.40
CA PHE A 459 -16.91 -8.10 -19.09
C PHE A 459 -17.86 -7.71 -17.97
N LYS A 460 -18.73 -6.72 -18.20
CA LYS A 460 -19.74 -6.32 -17.21
C LYS A 460 -20.72 -7.44 -16.89
N GLU A 461 -21.24 -8.10 -17.93
CA GLU A 461 -22.15 -9.23 -17.76
C GLU A 461 -21.48 -10.37 -16.97
N PHE A 462 -20.19 -10.62 -17.22
CA PHE A 462 -19.44 -11.63 -16.49
C PHE A 462 -19.28 -11.28 -15.00
N LEU A 463 -18.96 -10.02 -14.68
CA LEU A 463 -18.90 -9.54 -13.30
C LEU A 463 -20.27 -9.60 -12.62
N ASP A 464 -21.35 -9.19 -13.30
CA ASP A 464 -22.71 -9.25 -12.77
C ASP A 464 -23.12 -10.70 -12.44
N LYS A 465 -22.74 -11.66 -13.29
CA LYS A 465 -22.97 -13.10 -13.03
C LYS A 465 -22.19 -13.62 -11.83
N TYR A 466 -20.97 -13.13 -11.61
CA TYR A 466 -20.18 -13.44 -10.41
C TYR A 466 -20.88 -12.89 -9.16
N THR A 467 -21.25 -11.60 -9.16
CA THR A 467 -21.92 -10.95 -8.02
C THR A 467 -23.28 -11.60 -7.71
N SER A 468 -23.99 -12.07 -8.73
CA SER A 468 -25.25 -12.82 -8.56
C SER A 468 -25.06 -14.30 -8.20
N LYS A 469 -23.81 -14.77 -8.02
CA LYS A 469 -23.44 -16.15 -7.70
C LYS A 469 -23.98 -17.19 -8.71
N THR A 470 -23.99 -16.83 -9.98
CA THR A 470 -24.47 -17.70 -11.07
C THR A 470 -23.34 -18.37 -11.85
N LEU A 471 -22.09 -17.97 -11.62
CA LEU A 471 -20.93 -18.62 -12.22
C LEU A 471 -20.55 -19.91 -11.47
N GLU A 472 -20.03 -20.88 -12.22
CA GLU A 472 -19.46 -22.10 -11.66
C GLU A 472 -18.10 -21.81 -11.01
N ARG A 473 -18.02 -21.89 -9.68
CA ARG A 473 -16.77 -21.74 -8.93
C ARG A 473 -15.87 -22.94 -9.16
N LYS A 474 -14.60 -22.69 -9.44
CA LYS A 474 -13.53 -23.69 -9.50
C LYS A 474 -12.49 -23.42 -8.41
N GLN A 475 -11.74 -24.46 -8.08
CA GLN A 475 -10.72 -24.41 -7.03
C GLN A 475 -9.33 -24.34 -7.67
N ALA A 476 -8.58 -23.31 -7.32
CA ALA A 476 -7.16 -23.20 -7.69
C ALA A 476 -6.35 -24.29 -6.98
N SER A 477 -5.32 -24.81 -7.68
CA SER A 477 -4.47 -25.92 -7.23
C SER A 477 -3.47 -25.54 -6.16
#